data_AF-A0A7C4AZ41-F1
#
_entry.id   AF-A0A7C4AZ41-F1
#
_cell.length_a   1.000
_cell.length_b   1.000
_cell.length_c   1.000
_cell.angle_alpha   90.00
_cell.angle_beta   90.00
_cell.angle_gamma   90.00
#
_symmetry.space_group_name_H-M   'P 1'
#
loop_
_entity.id
_entity.type
_entity.pdbx_description
1 polymer ?
#
loop_
_entity_poly.entity_id
_entity_poly.type
_entity_poly.pdbx_seq_one_letter_code
_entity_poly.pdbx_strand_id
1 'polypeptide(L)' 'MASTIQIKRRNLRLLEALKKRMNLKSYDEVIERLLEDKVGVPSDMFGVDRGRISRFTEKDRLEDRD' A
#
# COMPACT_ATOMS: atom_id res chain seq x y z
N MET A 1 9.56 -15.27 -3.77
CA MET A 1 10.49 -15.72 -4.83
C MET A 1 10.88 -14.50 -5.64
N ALA A 2 12.14 -14.35 -6.03
CA ALA A 2 12.57 -13.19 -6.83
C ALA A 2 12.42 -13.47 -8.33
N SER A 3 11.92 -12.49 -9.08
CA SER A 3 11.85 -12.54 -10.54
C SER A 3 12.72 -11.44 -11.15
N THR A 4 13.27 -11.68 -12.33
CA THR A 4 14.11 -10.70 -13.04
C THR A 4 13.33 -10.13 -14.21
N ILE A 5 13.13 -8.81 -14.21
CA ILE A 5 12.52 -8.08 -15.32
C ILE A 5 13.58 -7.27 -16.05
N GLN A 6 13.59 -7.33 -17.38
CA GLN A 6 14.44 -6.49 -18.21
C GLN A 6 13.71 -5.19 -18.53
N ILE A 7 14.34 -4.05 -18.29
CA ILE A 7 13.75 -2.72 -18.52
C ILE A 7 14.70 -1.80 -19.29
N LYS A 8 14.12 -0.82 -19.99
CA LYS A 8 14.92 0.22 -20.67
C LYS A 8 15.66 1.08 -19.65
N ARG A 9 16.88 1.54 -19.98
CA ARG A 9 17.68 2.45 -19.12
C ARG A 9 16.92 3.70 -18.69
N ARG A 10 16.04 4.23 -19.57
CA ARG A 10 15.18 5.38 -19.25
C ARG A 10 14.24 5.08 -18.08
N ASN A 11 13.65 3.88 -18.04
CA ASN A 11 12.70 3.49 -16.99
C ASN A 11 13.43 3.30 -15.65
N LEU A 12 14.64 2.74 -15.68
CA LEU A 12 15.48 2.63 -14.47
C LEU A 12 15.73 4.01 -13.82
N ARG A 13 16.04 5.03 -14.62
CA ARG A 13 16.23 6.41 -14.12
C ARG A 13 14.96 6.98 -13.50
N LEU A 14 13.80 6.68 -14.07
CA LEU A 14 12.50 7.09 -13.52
C LEU A 14 12.22 6.40 -12.19
N LEU A 15 12.49 5.09 -12.10
CA LEU A 15 12.36 4.32 -10.85
C LEU A 15 13.29 4.87 -9.76
N GLU A 16 14.52 5.26 -10.09
CA GLU A 16 15.45 5.88 -9.13
C GLU A 16 14.94 7.24 -8.64
N ALA A 17 14.42 8.07 -9.53
CA ALA A 17 13.83 9.36 -9.15
C ALA A 17 12.60 9.17 -8.24
N LEU A 18 11.73 8.21 -8.55
CA LEU A 18 10.55 7.89 -7.73
C LEU A 18 10.96 7.32 -6.38
N LYS A 19 11.91 6.38 -6.35
CA LYS A 19 12.47 5.81 -5.11
C LYS A 19 12.92 6.91 -4.14
N LYS A 20 13.66 7.91 -4.64
CA LYS A 20 14.12 9.06 -3.84
C LYS A 20 12.96 9.95 -3.38
N ARG A 21 12.01 10.26 -4.25
CA ARG A 21 10.85 11.11 -3.92
C ARG A 21 9.91 10.46 -2.90
N MET A 22 9.74 9.15 -2.97
CA MET A 22 8.85 8.37 -2.10
C MET A 22 9.57 7.86 -0.84
N ASN A 23 10.89 8.09 -0.73
CA ASN A 23 11.73 7.63 0.36
C ASN A 23 11.65 6.10 0.58
N LEU A 24 11.63 5.34 -0.52
CA LEU A 24 11.50 3.88 -0.51
C LEU A 24 12.87 3.19 -0.55
N LYS A 25 12.94 1.98 -0.01
CA LYS A 25 14.17 1.20 0.19
C LYS A 25 14.57 0.40 -1.05
N SER A 26 13.60 -0.01 -1.88
CA SER A 26 13.85 -0.83 -3.06
C SER A 26 13.10 -0.33 -4.31
N TYR A 27 13.46 -0.86 -5.49
CA TYR A 27 12.66 -0.64 -6.70
C TYR A 27 11.38 -1.46 -6.69
N ASP A 28 11.36 -2.56 -5.94
CA ASP A 28 10.20 -3.42 -5.79
C ASP A 28 9.06 -2.68 -5.07
N GLU A 29 9.38 -2.01 -3.96
CA GLU A 29 8.43 -1.15 -3.23
C GLU A 29 7.87 -0.02 -4.10
N VAL A 30 8.69 0.54 -5.01
CA VAL A 30 8.22 1.56 -5.97
C VAL A 30 7.24 0.95 -6.96
N ILE A 31 7.54 -0.24 -7.49
CA ILE A 31 6.68 -0.93 -8.45
C ILE A 31 5.37 -1.34 -7.78
N GLU A 32 5.40 -1.93 -6.59
CA GLU A 32 4.21 -2.28 -5.80
C GLU A 32 3.32 -1.08 -5.58
N ARG A 33 3.87 0.05 -5.10
CA ARG A 33 3.08 1.25 -4.84
C ARG A 33 2.43 1.82 -6.11
N LEU A 34 3.15 1.81 -7.24
CA LEU A 34 2.60 2.23 -8.53
C LEU A 34 1.48 1.30 -9.01
N LEU A 35 1.61 -0.01 -8.77
CA LEU A 35 0.59 -0.99 -9.12
C LEU A 35 -0.65 -0.83 -8.23
N GLU A 36 -0.48 -0.67 -6.92
CA GLU A 36 -1.57 -0.39 -5.98
C GLU A 36 -2.35 0.86 -6.38
N ASP A 37 -1.64 1.97 -6.63
CA ASP A 37 -2.23 3.24 -7.05
C ASP A 37 -3.01 3.08 -8.37
N LYS A 38 -2.55 2.21 -9.27
CA LYS A 38 -3.16 2.03 -10.59
C LYS A 38 -4.33 1.05 -10.59
N VAL A 39 -4.24 -0.02 -9.81
CA VAL A 39 -5.26 -1.07 -9.68
C VAL A 39 -6.34 -0.65 -8.68
N GLY A 40 -6.11 0.42 -7.91
CA GLY A 40 -7.03 0.89 -6.88
C GLY A 40 -7.12 -0.10 -5.71
N VAL A 41 -6.08 -0.93 -5.52
CA VAL A 41 -5.98 -1.79 -4.35
C VAL A 41 -5.71 -0.86 -3.17
N PRO A 42 -6.63 -0.77 -2.20
CA PRO A 42 -6.37 0.05 -1.04
C PRO A 42 -5.15 -0.54 -0.33
N SER A 43 -4.21 0.32 0.07
CA SER A 43 -3.00 -0.06 0.82
C SER A 43 -3.28 -0.74 2.17
N ASP A 44 -4.56 -0.88 2.53
CA ASP A 44 -5.04 -1.64 3.68
C ASP A 44 -6.29 -2.44 3.27
N MET A 45 -6.57 -3.53 4.00
CA MET A 45 -7.80 -4.31 3.84
C MET A 45 -9.03 -3.59 4.42
N PHE A 46 -8.90 -2.35 4.91
CA PHE A 46 -9.98 -1.57 5.55
C PHE A 46 -10.70 -0.68 4.53
N GLY A 47 -11.13 -1.28 3.41
CA GLY A 47 -12.00 -0.61 2.44
C GLY A 47 -13.20 0.06 3.12
N VAL A 48 -13.67 1.20 2.59
CA VAL A 48 -14.81 2.05 3.05
C VAL A 48 -14.78 2.55 4.51
N ASP A 49 -14.12 1.85 5.42
CA ASP A 49 -14.16 2.07 6.87
C ASP A 49 -12.85 2.62 7.43
N ARG A 50 -11.85 2.89 6.57
CA ARG A 50 -10.65 3.64 6.93
C ARG A 50 -11.06 5.04 7.43
N GLY A 51 -10.97 5.26 8.74
CA GLY A 51 -11.39 6.49 9.43
C GLY A 51 -12.76 6.43 10.13
N ARG A 52 -13.52 5.32 9.96
CA ARG A 52 -14.78 5.05 10.68
C ARG A 52 -14.61 4.05 11.82
N ILE A 53 -13.53 3.28 11.80
CA ILE A 53 -13.23 2.28 12.83
C ILE A 53 -12.52 2.97 13.99
N SER A 54 -13.19 3.02 15.14
CA SER A 54 -12.61 3.41 16.43
C SER A 54 -12.04 2.19 17.17
N ARG A 55 -11.24 2.45 18.22
CA ARG A 55 -10.76 1.40 19.11
C ARG A 55 -11.95 0.69 19.76
N PHE A 56 -11.93 -0.63 19.79
CA PHE A 56 -12.95 -1.45 20.45
C PHE A 56 -13.12 -1.02 21.91
N THR A 57 -14.36 -0.76 22.32
CA THR A 57 -14.75 -0.39 23.69
C THR A 57 -15.64 -1.47 24.30
N GLU A 58 -15.79 -1.47 25.62
CA GLU A 58 -16.66 -2.43 26.33
C GLU A 58 -18.09 -2.43 25.76
N LYS A 59 -18.60 -1.27 25.32
CA LYS A 59 -19.93 -1.13 24.71
C LYS A 59 -20.10 -1.83 23.36
N ASP A 60 -18.99 -2.19 22.72
CA ASP A 60 -19.00 -2.92 21.46
C ASP A 60 -19.13 -4.44 21.69
N ARG A 61 -19.17 -4.89 22.96
CA ARG A 61 -19.41 -6.30 23.31
C ARG A 61 -20.84 -6.69 22.99
N LEU A 62 -20.99 -7.84 22.34
CA LEU A 62 -22.27 -8.39 21.94
C LEU A 62 -23.17 -8.74 23.14
N GLU A 63 -22.56 -8.99 24.30
CA GLU A 63 -23.21 -9.32 25.57
C GLU A 63 -23.91 -8.12 26.23
N ASP A 64 -23.53 -6.90 25.84
CA ASP A 64 -24.07 -5.64 26.37
C ASP A 64 -25.09 -4.97 25.41
N ARG A 65 -25.55 -5.71 24.39
CA ARG A 65 -26.67 -5.30 23.52
C ARG A 65 -27.95 -5.90 24.08
N ASP A 66 -28.78 -5.06 24.70
CA ASP A 66 -30.08 -5.42 25.28
C ASP A 66 -30.95 -6.33 24.38
#